data_AF-A0A0Q6MHP2-F1
#
_entry.id   AF-A0A0Q6MHP2-F1
#
_cell.length_a   1.000
_cell.length_b   1.000
_cell.length_c   1.000
_cell.angle_alpha   90.00
_cell.angle_beta   90.00
_cell.angle_gamma   90.00
#
_symmetry.space_group_name_H-M   'P 1'
#
loop_
_entity.id
_entity.type
_entity.pdbx_description
1 polymer ?
#
loop_
_entity_poly.entity_id
_entity_poly.type
_entity_poly.pdbx_seq_one_letter_code
_entity_poly.pdbx_strand_id
1 'polypeptide(L)'
;MAGFHVMADARGMHVQPTVRHITTSDLWDALRLGAEDFWAKPSHYVFLCLIYPIVGLILTWWTSGANAIQLIYPLMSGFALVGPFAAIGLYEISRRRELGMNTSWRHAFDVRRSPAVPSIVVIGIMLVALFLLWLYTAQSIYTGLFGDQPPASIGSFVREVLTTGKGWILILAGNAAGFVFAVVVLATTVIAFPLLLDRDVGAVSAIETSARAVMTNPLQMALWGLMVAVLLVIGSIPLFAGLAVVMPVLGHATWHLYRRVVEPERAQQIRRPM
;
A
#
# COMPACT_ATOMS: atom_id res chain seq x y z
N MET A 1 6.61 -24.30 -14.45
CA MET A 1 5.61 -24.36 -13.35
C MET A 1 5.26 -22.99 -12.75
N ALA A 2 6.09 -21.93 -12.88
CA ALA A 2 5.76 -20.59 -12.37
C ALA A 2 4.61 -19.87 -13.11
N GLY A 3 4.42 -20.12 -14.42
CA GLY A 3 3.35 -19.48 -15.20
C GLY A 3 1.92 -19.91 -14.82
N PHE A 4 1.75 -21.07 -14.17
CA PHE A 4 0.44 -21.58 -13.77
C PHE A 4 -0.11 -20.87 -12.51
N HIS A 5 0.74 -20.60 -11.52
CA HIS A 5 0.35 -19.90 -10.27
C HIS A 5 0.09 -18.39 -10.43
N VAL A 6 0.47 -17.80 -11.56
CA VAL A 6 0.14 -16.39 -11.86
C VAL A 6 -1.31 -16.26 -12.31
N MET A 7 -1.82 -17.25 -13.03
CA MET A 7 -3.14 -17.26 -13.66
C MET A 7 -4.19 -18.06 -12.86
N ALA A 8 -3.78 -19.12 -12.16
CA ALA A 8 -4.67 -20.03 -11.43
C ALA A 8 -4.08 -20.42 -10.06
N ASP A 9 -4.92 -20.99 -9.18
CA ASP A 9 -4.46 -21.57 -7.91
C ASP A 9 -3.50 -22.77 -8.11
N ALA A 10 -2.95 -23.34 -7.03
CA ALA A 10 -2.14 -24.57 -7.07
C ALA A 10 -2.79 -25.76 -7.80
N ARG A 11 -4.10 -25.72 -8.04
CA ARG A 11 -4.91 -26.78 -8.65
C ARG A 11 -5.40 -26.42 -10.06
N GLY A 12 -5.01 -25.27 -10.62
CA GLY A 12 -5.42 -24.83 -11.95
C GLY A 12 -6.85 -24.26 -12.02
N MET A 13 -7.50 -23.96 -10.88
CA MET A 13 -8.83 -23.38 -10.82
C MET A 13 -8.78 -21.85 -10.67
N HIS A 14 -9.60 -21.13 -11.45
CA HIS A 14 -9.87 -19.71 -11.24
C HIS A 14 -10.89 -19.55 -10.11
N VAL A 15 -10.42 -19.52 -8.86
CA VAL A 15 -11.28 -19.16 -7.73
C VAL A 15 -11.45 -17.65 -7.74
N GLN A 16 -12.68 -17.17 -7.95
CA GLN A 16 -13.05 -15.77 -7.77
C GLN A 16 -13.80 -15.63 -6.44
N PRO A 17 -13.15 -15.11 -5.39
CA PRO A 17 -13.82 -14.85 -4.12
C PRO A 17 -15.02 -13.91 -4.29
N THR A 18 -16.11 -14.22 -3.59
CA THR A 18 -17.28 -13.34 -3.56
C THR A 18 -16.96 -12.07 -2.77
N VAL A 19 -17.29 -10.92 -3.36
CA VAL A 19 -17.16 -9.59 -2.76
C VAL A 19 -18.50 -9.18 -2.16
N ARG A 20 -18.47 -8.69 -0.92
CA ARG A 20 -19.63 -8.18 -0.18
C ARG A 20 -19.75 -6.67 -0.31
N HIS A 21 -20.98 -6.17 -0.17
CA HIS A 21 -21.19 -4.75 0.10
C HIS A 21 -20.84 -4.46 1.57
N ILE A 22 -20.14 -3.34 1.79
CA ILE A 22 -19.77 -2.87 3.12
C ILE A 22 -20.36 -1.48 3.40
N THR A 23 -20.46 -1.16 4.68
CA THR A 23 -20.95 0.10 5.22
C THR A 23 -19.78 0.98 5.68
N THR A 24 -20.05 2.25 6.01
CA THR A 24 -19.03 3.13 6.57
C THR A 24 -18.60 2.72 7.98
N SER A 25 -19.48 2.11 8.78
CA SER A 25 -19.13 1.55 10.10
C SER A 25 -18.11 0.43 10.00
N ASP A 26 -18.14 -0.36 8.91
CA ASP A 26 -17.15 -1.41 8.68
C ASP A 26 -15.72 -0.86 8.57
N LEU A 27 -15.57 0.35 8.03
CA LEU A 27 -14.27 0.99 7.89
C LEU A 27 -13.72 1.46 9.24
N TRP A 28 -14.58 2.06 10.07
CA TRP A 28 -14.20 2.49 11.43
C TRP A 28 -13.86 1.30 12.32
N ASP A 29 -14.63 0.22 12.22
CA ASP A 29 -14.32 -1.00 12.94
C ASP A 29 -12.99 -1.61 12.47
N ALA A 30 -12.71 -1.60 11.17
CA ALA A 30 -11.43 -2.09 10.65
C ALA A 30 -10.25 -1.29 11.21
N LEU A 31 -10.37 0.05 11.28
CA LEU A 31 -9.37 0.91 11.91
C LEU A 31 -9.21 0.63 13.41
N ARG A 32 -10.33 0.44 14.12
CA ARG A 32 -10.31 0.10 15.55
C ARG A 32 -9.60 -1.23 15.80
N LEU A 33 -9.95 -2.28 15.06
CA LEU A 33 -9.32 -3.59 15.17
C LEU A 33 -7.83 -3.53 14.78
N GLY A 34 -7.48 -2.72 13.77
CA GLY A 34 -6.09 -2.47 13.41
C GLY A 34 -5.29 -1.78 14.51
N ALA A 35 -5.91 -0.85 15.24
CA ALA A 35 -5.30 -0.23 16.41
C ALA A 35 -5.15 -1.23 17.57
N GLU A 36 -6.17 -2.06 17.83
CA GLU A 36 -6.11 -3.13 18.84
C GLU A 36 -5.00 -4.16 18.52
N ASP A 37 -4.76 -4.45 17.23
CA ASP A 37 -3.65 -5.24 16.70
C ASP A 37 -2.29 -4.62 16.96
N PHE A 38 -2.15 -3.35 16.63
CA PHE A 38 -0.92 -2.61 16.93
C PHE A 38 -0.60 -2.60 18.43
N TRP A 39 -1.59 -2.36 19.30
CA TRP A 39 -1.36 -2.28 20.74
C TRP A 39 -1.01 -3.63 21.38
N ALA A 40 -1.59 -4.74 20.89
CA ALA A 40 -1.22 -6.07 21.40
C ALA A 40 0.13 -6.56 20.84
N LYS A 41 0.52 -6.10 19.64
CA LYS A 41 1.79 -6.44 18.98
C LYS A 41 2.45 -5.17 18.42
N PRO A 42 3.12 -4.37 19.27
CA PRO A 42 3.76 -3.14 18.85
C PRO A 42 4.77 -3.39 17.73
N SER A 43 4.45 -2.88 16.54
CA SER A 43 5.16 -3.14 15.29
C SER A 43 5.97 -1.95 14.80
N HIS A 44 6.01 -0.88 15.59
CA HIS A 44 6.63 0.40 15.24
C HIS A 44 8.12 0.29 15.00
N TYR A 45 8.84 -0.59 15.71
CA TYR A 45 10.29 -0.77 15.55
C TYR A 45 10.70 -1.10 14.10
N VAL A 46 9.93 -1.94 13.40
CA VAL A 46 10.23 -2.30 12.00
C VAL A 46 10.08 -1.09 11.08
N PHE A 47 9.04 -0.28 11.29
CA PHE A 47 8.80 0.91 10.49
C PHE A 47 9.79 2.02 10.80
N LEU A 48 10.21 2.19 12.05
CA LEU A 48 11.31 3.10 12.41
C LEU A 48 12.60 2.68 11.68
N CYS A 49 12.94 1.38 11.71
CA CYS A 49 14.11 0.84 11.01
C CYS A 49 14.00 0.89 9.48
N LEU A 50 12.80 1.02 8.91
CA LEU A 50 12.60 1.20 7.47
C LEU A 50 12.65 2.69 7.07
N ILE A 51 11.93 3.53 7.81
CA ILE A 51 11.72 4.95 7.50
C ILE A 51 13.01 5.74 7.74
N TYR A 52 13.68 5.57 8.89
CA TYR A 52 14.83 6.41 9.23
C TYR A 52 16.04 6.22 8.29
N PRO A 53 16.39 5.01 7.83
CA PRO A 53 17.43 4.86 6.81
C PRO A 53 17.04 5.48 5.47
N ILE A 54 15.77 5.39 5.05
CA ILE A 54 15.30 6.03 3.80
C ILE A 54 15.43 7.55 3.92
N VAL A 55 14.96 8.13 5.03
CA VAL A 55 15.12 9.55 5.32
C VAL A 55 16.62 9.91 5.36
N GLY A 56 17.45 9.11 6.00
CA GLY A 56 18.90 9.30 6.06
C GLY A 56 19.58 9.27 4.69
N LEU A 57 19.17 8.37 3.79
CA LEU A 57 19.65 8.32 2.40
C LEU A 57 19.22 9.57 1.62
N ILE A 58 17.97 10.01 1.78
CA ILE A 58 17.46 11.25 1.16
C ILE A 58 18.28 12.46 1.65
N LEU A 59 18.52 12.56 2.96
CA LEU A 59 19.32 13.65 3.57
C LEU A 59 20.79 13.59 3.12
N THR A 60 21.37 12.39 3.02
CA THR A 60 22.77 12.20 2.56
C THR A 60 22.92 12.59 1.09
N TRP A 61 21.98 12.15 0.25
CA TRP A 61 21.96 12.48 -1.18
C TRP A 61 21.70 13.97 -1.43
N TRP A 62 20.89 14.61 -0.57
CA TRP A 62 20.72 16.05 -0.54
C TRP A 62 22.04 16.78 -0.19
N THR A 63 22.82 16.25 0.75
CA THR A 63 24.11 16.86 1.17
C THR A 63 25.24 16.59 0.17
N SER A 64 25.11 15.57 -0.70
CA SER A 64 26.16 15.19 -1.67
C SER A 64 26.19 16.03 -2.95
N GLY A 65 25.35 17.07 -3.08
CA GLY A 65 25.32 17.95 -4.26
C GLY A 65 24.62 17.35 -5.49
N ALA A 66 24.00 16.18 -5.35
CA ALA A 66 23.13 15.60 -6.37
C ALA A 66 21.77 16.33 -6.31
N ASN A 67 21.63 17.41 -7.07
CA ASN A 67 20.46 18.26 -7.03
C ASN A 67 19.26 17.57 -7.73
N ALA A 68 18.44 16.80 -7.00
CA ALA A 68 17.07 16.47 -7.43
C ALA A 68 16.04 16.78 -6.33
N ILE A 69 16.11 18.01 -5.82
CA ILE A 69 15.19 18.56 -4.82
C ILE A 69 13.73 18.39 -5.26
N GLN A 70 13.45 18.56 -6.55
CA GLN A 70 12.12 18.41 -7.13
C GLN A 70 11.55 16.99 -6.98
N LEU A 71 12.40 15.98 -6.80
CA LEU A 71 11.98 14.58 -6.62
C LEU A 71 11.69 14.21 -5.17
N ILE A 72 12.01 15.07 -4.19
CA ILE A 72 11.74 14.80 -2.77
C ILE A 72 10.24 14.57 -2.55
N TYR A 73 9.39 15.48 -3.02
CA TYR A 73 7.95 15.34 -2.86
C TYR A 73 7.41 14.05 -3.51
N PRO A 74 7.70 13.75 -4.80
CA PRO A 74 7.30 12.50 -5.43
C PRO A 74 7.82 11.23 -4.76
N LEU A 75 9.05 11.24 -4.24
CA LEU A 75 9.63 10.12 -3.48
C LEU A 75 8.86 9.89 -2.18
N MET A 76 8.62 10.97 -1.43
CA MET A 76 7.91 10.91 -0.15
C MET A 76 6.44 10.50 -0.33
N SER A 77 5.73 11.10 -1.29
CA SER A 77 4.32 10.78 -1.56
C SER A 77 4.17 9.40 -2.20
N GLY A 78 5.12 9.00 -3.05
CA GLY A 78 5.10 7.71 -3.74
C GLY A 78 5.36 6.51 -2.81
N PHE A 79 5.88 6.72 -1.59
CA PHE A 79 5.97 5.67 -0.58
C PHE A 79 4.62 5.02 -0.29
N ALA A 80 3.52 5.78 -0.38
CA ALA A 80 2.16 5.25 -0.23
C ALA A 80 1.82 4.19 -1.29
N LEU A 81 2.41 4.27 -2.50
CA LEU A 81 2.16 3.32 -3.59
C LEU A 81 2.74 1.93 -3.29
N VAL A 82 3.86 1.88 -2.57
CA VAL A 82 4.51 0.62 -2.15
C VAL A 82 4.06 0.14 -0.77
N GLY A 83 3.29 0.96 -0.05
CA GLY A 83 2.77 0.68 1.29
C GLY A 83 2.11 -0.69 1.45
N PRO A 84 1.20 -1.11 0.54
CA PRO A 84 0.55 -2.41 0.64
C PRO A 84 1.52 -3.61 0.63
N PHE A 85 2.63 -3.50 -0.10
CA PHE A 85 3.69 -4.50 -0.11
C PHE A 85 4.51 -4.49 1.19
N ALA A 86 4.85 -3.30 1.69
CA ALA A 86 5.55 -3.15 2.97
C ALA A 86 4.74 -3.68 4.16
N ALA A 87 3.40 -3.67 4.05
CA ALA A 87 2.48 -4.11 5.09
C ALA A 87 2.21 -5.64 5.11
N ILE A 88 2.78 -6.43 4.19
CA ILE A 88 2.60 -7.90 4.14
C ILE A 88 2.84 -8.57 5.50
N GLY A 89 3.91 -8.18 6.20
CA GLY A 89 4.20 -8.74 7.53
C GLY A 89 3.14 -8.43 8.57
N LEU A 90 2.48 -7.27 8.49
CA LEU A 90 1.42 -6.85 9.39
C LEU A 90 0.13 -7.62 9.14
N TYR A 91 -0.20 -7.87 7.87
CA TYR A 91 -1.33 -8.70 7.49
C TYR A 91 -1.20 -10.11 8.08
N GLU A 92 -0.01 -10.71 7.99
CA GLU A 92 0.25 -12.04 8.56
C GLU A 92 0.18 -12.05 10.10
N ILE A 93 0.61 -10.97 10.77
CA ILE A 93 0.44 -10.85 12.22
C ILE A 93 -1.04 -10.80 12.60
N SER A 94 -1.84 -9.97 11.93
CA SER A 94 -3.29 -9.87 12.17
C SER A 94 -4.01 -11.19 11.88
N ARG A 95 -3.67 -11.85 10.76
CA ARG A 95 -4.19 -13.17 10.39
C ARG A 95 -3.92 -14.22 11.47
N ARG A 96 -2.67 -14.32 11.94
CA ARG A 96 -2.30 -15.28 12.99
C ARG A 96 -3.01 -14.99 14.30
N ARG A 97 -3.19 -13.71 14.64
CA ARG A 97 -3.93 -13.31 15.83
C ARG A 97 -5.40 -13.71 15.73
N GLU A 98 -6.05 -13.46 14.59
CA GLU A 98 -7.44 -13.88 14.33
C GLU A 98 -7.60 -15.40 14.48
N LEU A 99 -6.61 -16.18 14.05
CA LEU A 99 -6.59 -17.64 14.15
C LEU A 99 -6.17 -18.18 15.54
N GLY A 100 -5.88 -17.32 16.52
CA GLY A 100 -5.36 -17.73 17.83
C GLY A 100 -3.98 -18.39 17.78
N MET A 101 -3.25 -18.22 16.68
CA MET A 101 -1.92 -18.80 16.46
C MET A 101 -0.84 -17.95 17.14
N ASN A 102 0.36 -18.54 17.28
CA ASN A 102 1.51 -17.79 17.80
C ASN A 102 1.88 -16.65 16.83
N THR A 103 1.87 -15.42 17.35
CA THR A 103 2.11 -14.16 16.64
C THR A 103 3.56 -13.69 16.71
N SER A 104 4.50 -14.58 17.07
CA SER A 104 5.92 -14.25 17.08
C SER A 104 6.41 -13.81 15.69
N TRP A 105 7.14 -12.70 15.66
CA TRP A 105 7.73 -12.08 14.45
C TRP A 105 8.56 -13.03 13.59
N ARG A 106 9.16 -14.06 14.19
CA ARG A 106 9.94 -15.08 13.46
C ARG A 106 9.11 -15.81 12.41
N HIS A 107 7.80 -15.91 12.65
CA HIS A 107 6.90 -16.57 11.72
C HIS A 107 6.28 -15.64 10.68
N ALA A 108 6.43 -14.31 10.80
CA ALA A 108 6.11 -13.41 9.68
C ALA A 108 7.00 -13.73 8.45
N PHE A 109 8.14 -14.38 8.65
CA PHE A 109 9.00 -14.91 7.58
C PHE A 109 8.61 -16.30 7.06
N ASP A 110 7.65 -17.01 7.68
CA ASP A 110 7.14 -18.29 7.14
C ASP A 110 6.41 -18.11 5.81
N VAL A 111 6.04 -16.86 5.47
CA VAL A 111 5.54 -16.47 4.15
C VAL A 111 6.48 -16.95 3.04
N ARG A 112 7.80 -17.04 3.29
CA ARG A 112 8.80 -17.52 2.31
C ARG A 112 8.55 -18.94 1.79
N ARG A 113 7.76 -19.77 2.50
CA ARG A 113 7.39 -21.13 2.07
C ARG A 113 5.95 -21.21 1.56
N SER A 114 5.24 -20.08 1.49
CA SER A 114 3.86 -20.03 0.99
C SER A 114 3.83 -20.18 -0.54
N PRO A 115 2.89 -20.96 -1.10
CA PRO A 115 2.69 -21.03 -2.54
C PRO A 115 2.34 -19.67 -3.18
N ALA A 116 1.90 -18.69 -2.39
CA ALA A 116 1.55 -17.35 -2.85
C ALA A 116 2.76 -16.43 -3.12
N VAL A 117 3.99 -16.83 -2.78
CA VAL A 117 5.20 -15.97 -2.94
C VAL A 117 5.41 -15.48 -4.38
N PRO A 118 5.32 -16.32 -5.43
CA PRO A 118 5.46 -15.84 -6.80
C PRO A 118 4.44 -14.76 -7.15
N SER A 119 3.19 -14.93 -6.71
CA SER A 119 2.12 -13.94 -6.94
C SER A 119 2.40 -12.63 -6.21
N ILE A 120 2.86 -12.69 -4.97
CA ILE A 120 3.29 -11.52 -4.19
C ILE A 120 4.43 -10.77 -4.90
N VAL A 121 5.42 -11.50 -5.43
CA VAL A 121 6.55 -10.91 -6.16
C VAL A 121 6.08 -10.22 -7.44
N VAL A 122 5.17 -10.84 -8.20
CA VAL A 122 4.62 -10.24 -9.43
C VAL A 122 3.89 -8.92 -9.13
N ILE A 123 3.03 -8.88 -8.11
CA ILE A 123 2.34 -7.65 -7.71
C ILE A 123 3.34 -6.63 -7.16
N GLY A 124 4.37 -7.07 -6.43
CA GLY A 124 5.47 -6.21 -5.97
C GLY A 124 6.20 -5.53 -7.13
N ILE A 125 6.54 -6.27 -8.19
CA ILE A 125 7.16 -5.73 -9.41
C ILE A 125 6.24 -4.72 -10.09
N MET A 126 4.94 -5.01 -10.17
CA MET A 126 3.93 -4.08 -10.70
C MET A 126 3.92 -2.76 -9.91
N LEU A 127 3.96 -2.83 -8.57
CA LEU A 127 4.01 -1.63 -7.72
C LEU A 127 5.30 -0.83 -7.91
N VAL A 128 6.46 -1.50 -8.06
CA VAL A 128 7.73 -0.83 -8.37
C VAL A 128 7.65 -0.15 -9.73
N ALA A 129 7.09 -0.80 -10.76
CA ALA A 129 6.91 -0.21 -12.07
C ALA A 129 5.99 1.02 -12.03
N LEU A 130 4.87 0.95 -11.29
CA LEU A 130 3.98 2.09 -11.09
C LEU A 130 4.66 3.23 -10.33
N PHE A 131 5.48 2.93 -9.32
CA PHE A 131 6.25 3.92 -8.58
C PHE A 131 7.30 4.61 -9.47
N LEU A 132 8.04 3.86 -10.28
CA LEU A 132 9.00 4.44 -11.23
C LEU A 132 8.31 5.28 -12.30
N LEU A 133 7.15 4.83 -12.80
CA LEU A 133 6.34 5.59 -13.74
C LEU A 133 5.83 6.89 -13.11
N TRP A 134 5.41 6.85 -11.84
CA TRP A 134 5.05 8.03 -11.07
C TRP A 134 6.23 9.01 -10.95
N LEU A 135 7.43 8.56 -10.57
CA LEU A 135 8.61 9.43 -10.50
C LEU A 135 8.94 10.05 -11.86
N TYR A 136 8.85 9.26 -12.93
CA TYR A 136 9.03 9.75 -14.29
C TYR A 136 7.99 10.81 -14.68
N THR A 137 6.71 10.57 -14.37
CA THR A 137 5.64 11.55 -14.60
C THR A 137 5.90 12.83 -13.81
N ALA A 138 6.25 12.74 -12.52
CA ALA A 138 6.51 13.91 -11.70
C ALA A 138 7.72 14.72 -12.22
N GLN A 139 8.80 14.04 -12.61
CA GLN A 139 9.95 14.67 -13.25
C GLN A 139 9.54 15.35 -14.56
N SER A 140 8.71 14.70 -15.38
CA SER A 140 8.25 15.25 -16.66
C SER A 140 7.38 16.50 -16.50
N ILE A 141 6.52 16.54 -15.48
CA ILE A 141 5.73 17.74 -15.14
C ILE A 141 6.66 18.87 -14.70
N TYR A 142 7.66 18.57 -13.87
CA TYR A 142 8.65 19.56 -13.45
C TYR A 142 9.45 20.11 -14.64
N THR A 143 10.05 19.25 -15.46
CA THR A 143 10.90 19.68 -16.59
C THR A 143 10.09 20.44 -17.64
N GLY A 144 8.83 20.09 -17.85
CA GLY A 144 7.92 20.84 -18.72
C GLY A 144 7.65 22.29 -18.26
N LEU A 145 7.77 22.59 -16.96
CA LEU A 145 7.49 23.91 -16.39
C LEU A 145 8.75 24.73 -16.10
N PHE A 146 9.79 24.07 -15.59
CA PHE A 146 11.01 24.68 -15.04
C PHE A 146 12.27 24.35 -15.87
N GLY A 147 12.17 23.46 -16.86
CA GLY A 147 13.32 22.98 -17.64
C GLY A 147 14.14 21.91 -16.92
N ASP A 148 15.24 21.49 -17.53
CA ASP A 148 16.06 20.38 -17.03
C ASP A 148 17.01 20.78 -15.89
N GLN A 149 17.07 22.07 -15.54
CA GLN A 149 17.90 22.51 -14.43
C GLN A 149 17.20 22.26 -13.09
N PRO A 150 17.87 21.59 -12.14
CA PRO A 150 17.31 21.41 -10.83
C PRO A 150 17.29 22.74 -10.06
N PRO A 151 16.43 22.89 -9.04
CA PRO A 151 16.32 24.13 -8.30
C PRO A 151 17.64 24.50 -7.62
N ALA A 152 17.97 25.80 -7.61
CA ALA A 152 19.20 26.31 -7.01
C ALA A 152 19.31 26.06 -5.50
N SER A 153 18.17 26.05 -4.79
CA SER A 153 18.07 25.73 -3.37
C SER A 153 16.64 25.33 -3.00
N ILE A 154 16.46 24.69 -1.84
CA ILE A 154 15.11 24.39 -1.31
C ILE A 154 14.34 25.70 -1.04
N GLY A 155 14.98 26.70 -0.44
CA GLY A 155 14.30 27.96 -0.08
C GLY A 155 13.78 28.71 -1.30
N SER A 156 14.58 28.76 -2.39
CA SER A 156 14.14 29.35 -3.65
C SER A 156 13.05 28.51 -4.31
N PHE A 157 13.18 27.18 -4.30
CA PHE A 157 12.18 26.28 -4.89
C PHE A 157 10.83 26.38 -4.18
N VAL A 158 10.81 26.32 -2.85
CA VAL A 158 9.58 26.45 -2.06
C VAL A 158 8.90 27.79 -2.31
N ARG A 159 9.68 28.89 -2.37
CA ARG A 159 9.14 30.21 -2.72
C ARG A 159 8.50 30.17 -4.11
N GLU A 160 9.23 29.69 -5.11
CA GLU A 160 8.75 29.64 -6.49
C GLU A 160 7.49 28.79 -6.64
N VAL A 161 7.46 27.61 -5.99
CA VAL A 161 6.31 26.69 -6.01
C VAL A 161 5.07 27.33 -5.37
N LEU A 162 5.22 28.08 -4.29
CA LEU A 162 4.08 28.66 -3.55
C LEU A 162 3.62 30.02 -4.09
N THR A 163 4.49 30.79 -4.73
CA THR A 163 4.19 32.19 -5.10
C THR A 163 4.06 32.41 -6.61
N THR A 164 4.30 31.42 -7.47
CA THR A 164 4.25 31.61 -8.93
C THR A 164 3.19 30.75 -9.61
N GLY A 165 2.65 31.21 -10.74
CA GLY A 165 1.68 30.45 -11.53
C GLY A 165 2.19 29.09 -11.98
N LYS A 166 3.47 29.00 -12.39
CA LYS A 166 4.11 27.72 -12.73
C LYS A 166 4.16 26.77 -11.53
N GLY A 167 4.45 27.30 -10.35
CA GLY A 167 4.41 26.55 -9.08
C GLY A 167 3.04 25.97 -8.77
N TRP A 168 1.99 26.76 -8.91
CA TRP A 168 0.61 26.28 -8.74
C TRP A 168 0.22 25.22 -9.77
N ILE A 169 0.63 25.38 -11.04
CA ILE A 169 0.41 24.35 -12.06
C ILE A 169 1.15 23.06 -11.68
N LEU A 170 2.39 23.14 -11.19
CA LEU A 170 3.15 21.98 -10.70
C LEU A 170 2.41 21.27 -9.56
N ILE A 171 1.88 22.01 -8.57
CA ILE A 171 1.12 21.45 -7.45
C ILE A 171 -0.13 20.75 -7.97
N LEU A 172 -0.94 21.42 -8.78
CA LEU A 172 -2.23 20.87 -9.25
C LEU A 172 -2.02 19.68 -10.18
N ALA A 173 -1.15 19.80 -11.18
CA ALA A 173 -0.87 18.72 -12.12
C ALA A 173 -0.18 17.53 -11.43
N GLY A 174 0.78 17.79 -10.54
CA GLY A 174 1.46 16.77 -9.75
C GLY A 174 0.49 16.01 -8.85
N ASN A 175 -0.39 16.70 -8.11
CA ASN A 175 -1.38 16.05 -7.27
C ASN A 175 -2.45 15.30 -8.08
N ALA A 176 -2.90 15.84 -9.21
CA ALA A 176 -3.84 15.15 -10.09
C ALA A 176 -3.24 13.86 -10.66
N ALA A 177 -2.00 13.90 -11.15
CA ALA A 177 -1.28 12.71 -11.61
C ALA A 177 -1.10 11.71 -10.46
N GLY A 178 -0.61 12.17 -9.31
CA GLY A 178 -0.42 11.31 -8.13
C GLY A 178 -1.71 10.66 -7.65
N PHE A 179 -2.84 11.37 -7.70
CA PHE A 179 -4.16 10.83 -7.39
C PHE A 179 -4.54 9.69 -8.33
N VAL A 180 -4.29 9.81 -9.65
CA VAL A 180 -4.53 8.72 -10.61
C VAL A 180 -3.71 7.48 -10.25
N PHE A 181 -2.41 7.63 -9.96
CA PHE A 181 -1.58 6.50 -9.52
C PHE A 181 -2.08 5.88 -8.21
N ALA A 182 -2.49 6.70 -7.24
CA ALA A 182 -3.03 6.23 -5.97
C ALA A 182 -4.32 5.43 -6.17
N VAL A 183 -5.23 5.88 -7.05
CA VAL A 183 -6.46 5.15 -7.39
C VAL A 183 -6.14 3.82 -8.05
N VAL A 184 -5.20 3.77 -8.99
CA VAL A 184 -4.77 2.53 -9.65
C VAL A 184 -4.19 1.54 -8.64
N VAL A 185 -3.29 2.00 -7.76
CA VAL A 185 -2.71 1.15 -6.72
C VAL A 185 -3.77 0.67 -5.73
N LEU A 186 -4.66 1.56 -5.26
CA LEU A 186 -5.75 1.19 -4.37
C LEU A 186 -6.64 0.11 -5.01
N ALA A 187 -7.10 0.34 -6.24
CA ALA A 187 -7.96 -0.58 -6.97
C ALA A 187 -7.30 -1.95 -7.17
N THR A 188 -6.01 -1.99 -7.46
CA THR A 188 -5.31 -3.24 -7.75
C THR A 188 -4.81 -3.99 -6.52
N THR A 189 -4.58 -3.32 -5.38
CA THR A 189 -3.84 -3.93 -4.26
C THR A 189 -4.50 -3.91 -2.89
N VAL A 190 -5.56 -3.12 -2.67
CA VAL A 190 -6.19 -2.99 -1.34
C VAL A 190 -6.65 -4.33 -0.77
N ILE A 191 -7.09 -5.25 -1.63
CA ILE A 191 -7.47 -6.63 -1.25
C ILE A 191 -6.41 -7.67 -1.63
N ALA A 192 -5.58 -7.39 -2.65
CA ALA A 192 -4.76 -8.43 -3.28
C ALA A 192 -3.75 -9.09 -2.33
N PHE A 193 -3.01 -8.30 -1.54
CA PHE A 193 -2.01 -8.87 -0.62
C PHE A 193 -2.63 -9.62 0.56
N PRO A 194 -3.63 -9.08 1.29
CA PRO A 194 -4.35 -9.85 2.32
C PRO A 194 -4.93 -11.15 1.78
N LEU A 195 -5.53 -11.11 0.57
CA LEU A 195 -6.11 -12.28 -0.08
C LEU A 195 -5.05 -13.34 -0.43
N LEU A 196 -3.90 -12.94 -0.98
CA LEU A 196 -2.79 -13.86 -1.28
C LEU A 196 -2.17 -14.50 -0.03
N LEU A 197 -2.24 -13.83 1.12
CA LEU A 197 -1.79 -14.39 2.39
C LEU A 197 -2.83 -15.34 3.00
N ASP A 198 -4.12 -15.03 2.82
CA ASP A 198 -5.22 -15.87 3.31
C ASP A 198 -5.42 -17.11 2.44
N ARG A 199 -5.31 -16.97 1.11
CA ARG A 199 -5.68 -17.96 0.10
C ARG A 199 -4.70 -18.00 -1.06
N ASP A 200 -4.52 -19.18 -1.62
CA ASP A 200 -3.69 -19.37 -2.82
C ASP A 200 -4.54 -19.20 -4.09
N VAL A 201 -4.79 -17.96 -4.51
CA VAL A 201 -5.65 -17.64 -5.69
C VAL A 201 -4.90 -17.16 -6.93
N GLY A 202 -3.58 -16.94 -6.81
CA GLY A 202 -2.76 -16.36 -7.87
C GLY A 202 -2.89 -14.84 -8.02
N ALA A 203 -1.96 -14.21 -8.75
CA ALA A 203 -1.84 -12.74 -8.82
C ALA A 203 -3.00 -12.09 -9.59
N VAL A 204 -3.42 -12.69 -10.70
CA VAL A 204 -4.50 -12.15 -11.55
C VAL A 204 -5.82 -12.13 -10.78
N SER A 205 -6.21 -13.26 -10.17
CA SER A 205 -7.45 -13.33 -9.36
C SER A 205 -7.41 -12.36 -8.19
N ALA A 206 -6.25 -12.19 -7.54
CA ALA A 206 -6.09 -11.25 -6.44
C ALA A 206 -6.33 -9.79 -6.88
N ILE A 207 -5.76 -9.38 -8.02
CA ILE A 207 -5.96 -8.04 -8.60
C ILE A 207 -7.41 -7.86 -9.04
N GLU A 208 -8.00 -8.84 -9.73
CA GLU A 208 -9.40 -8.78 -10.17
C GLU A 208 -10.37 -8.68 -8.99
N THR A 209 -10.11 -9.41 -7.92
CA THR A 209 -10.91 -9.35 -6.68
C THR A 209 -10.79 -7.98 -6.02
N SER A 210 -9.60 -7.40 -6.01
CA SER A 210 -9.37 -6.03 -5.51
C SER A 210 -10.11 -4.99 -6.35
N ALA A 211 -10.04 -5.08 -7.68
CA ALA A 211 -10.75 -4.17 -8.56
C ALA A 211 -12.26 -4.30 -8.37
N ARG A 212 -12.77 -5.54 -8.25
CA ARG A 212 -14.18 -5.81 -7.98
C ARG A 212 -14.62 -5.26 -6.63
N ALA A 213 -13.81 -5.39 -5.59
CA ALA A 213 -14.06 -4.78 -4.29
C ALA A 213 -14.25 -3.27 -4.38
N VAL A 214 -13.44 -2.58 -5.18
CA VAL A 214 -13.58 -1.13 -5.44
C VAL A 214 -14.82 -0.82 -6.27
N MET A 215 -15.12 -1.58 -7.32
CA MET A 215 -16.30 -1.35 -8.15
C MET A 215 -17.62 -1.63 -7.42
N THR A 216 -17.64 -2.62 -6.52
CA THR A 216 -18.81 -2.96 -5.70
C THR A 216 -19.04 -1.96 -4.57
N ASN A 217 -17.98 -1.32 -4.06
CA ASN A 217 -18.02 -0.40 -2.92
C ASN A 217 -17.29 0.93 -3.21
N PRO A 218 -17.65 1.67 -4.27
CA PRO A 218 -16.84 2.80 -4.74
C PRO A 218 -16.73 3.92 -3.71
N LEU A 219 -17.84 4.24 -3.02
CA LEU A 219 -17.85 5.28 -1.99
C LEU A 219 -16.99 4.87 -0.79
N GLN A 220 -17.13 3.65 -0.30
CA GLN A 220 -16.44 3.15 0.89
C GLN A 220 -14.96 2.98 0.63
N MET A 221 -14.58 2.55 -0.58
CA MET A 221 -13.17 2.44 -0.96
C MET A 221 -12.54 3.81 -1.22
N ALA A 222 -13.29 4.79 -1.74
CA ALA A 222 -12.84 6.18 -1.81
C ALA A 222 -12.63 6.77 -0.40
N LEU A 223 -13.56 6.53 0.53
CA LEU A 223 -13.41 6.94 1.94
C LEU A 223 -12.23 6.25 2.60
N TRP A 224 -12.01 4.96 2.34
CA TRP A 224 -10.83 4.24 2.82
C TRP A 224 -9.53 4.87 2.32
N GLY A 225 -9.43 5.11 1.01
CA GLY A 225 -8.29 5.80 0.40
C GLY A 225 -8.06 7.20 1.00
N LEU A 226 -9.13 7.95 1.26
CA LEU A 226 -9.06 9.25 1.92
C LEU A 226 -8.55 9.13 3.36
N MET A 227 -9.03 8.17 4.14
CA MET A 227 -8.54 7.93 5.51
C MET A 227 -7.05 7.57 5.52
N VAL A 228 -6.62 6.69 4.61
CA VAL A 228 -5.19 6.37 4.43
C VAL A 228 -4.40 7.64 4.13
N ALA A 229 -4.82 8.43 3.15
CA ALA A 229 -4.13 9.67 2.78
C ALA A 229 -4.03 10.67 3.95
N VAL A 230 -5.15 10.93 4.63
CA VAL A 230 -5.20 11.84 5.78
C VAL A 230 -4.32 11.36 6.93
N LEU A 231 -4.38 10.07 7.26
CA LEU A 231 -3.55 9.51 8.33
C LEU A 231 -2.06 9.56 7.99
N LEU A 232 -1.68 9.31 6.73
CA LEU A 232 -0.29 9.44 6.28
C LEU A 232 0.19 10.89 6.36
N VAL A 233 -0.64 11.86 5.97
CA VAL A 233 -0.32 13.28 6.15
C VAL A 233 -0.11 13.60 7.63
N ILE A 234 -1.05 13.23 8.49
CA ILE A 234 -0.97 13.46 9.95
C ILE A 234 0.30 12.80 10.54
N GLY A 235 0.58 11.54 10.17
CA GLY A 235 1.76 10.82 10.64
C GLY A 235 3.09 11.39 10.13
N SER A 236 3.06 12.13 9.03
CA SER A 236 4.24 12.79 8.45
C SER A 236 4.57 14.13 9.11
N ILE A 237 3.58 14.85 9.67
CA ILE A 237 3.75 16.15 10.35
C ILE A 237 4.88 16.12 11.41
N PRO A 238 4.96 15.14 12.34
CA PRO A 238 6.04 15.06 13.31
C PRO A 238 7.34 14.49 12.69
N LEU A 239 7.81 15.10 11.60
CA LEU A 239 9.01 14.70 10.86
C LEU A 239 9.05 13.20 10.53
N PHE A 240 7.93 12.66 10.05
CA PHE A 240 7.74 11.24 9.73
C PHE A 240 7.79 10.26 10.93
N ALA A 241 8.04 10.71 12.15
CA ALA A 241 8.06 9.84 13.33
C ALA A 241 6.69 9.20 13.60
N GLY A 242 5.60 9.92 13.28
CA GLY A 242 4.23 9.42 13.43
C GLY A 242 3.88 8.28 12.48
N LEU A 243 4.57 8.18 11.32
CA LEU A 243 4.39 7.07 10.39
C LEU A 243 4.77 5.72 11.00
N ALA A 244 5.65 5.70 12.01
CA ALA A 244 5.97 4.48 12.75
C ALA A 244 4.79 3.91 13.54
N VAL A 245 3.75 4.70 13.80
CA VAL A 245 2.50 4.26 14.42
C VAL A 245 1.42 4.10 13.35
N VAL A 246 1.25 5.10 12.48
CA VAL A 246 0.19 5.12 11.46
C VAL A 246 0.32 3.93 10.50
N MET A 247 1.51 3.65 9.98
CA MET A 247 1.72 2.59 8.99
C MET A 247 1.37 1.19 9.55
N PRO A 248 1.84 0.81 10.75
CA PRO A 248 1.37 -0.41 11.42
C PRO A 248 -0.14 -0.51 11.56
N VAL A 249 -0.77 0.54 12.09
CA VAL A 249 -2.22 0.55 12.32
C VAL A 249 -2.97 0.37 11.00
N LEU A 250 -2.59 1.08 9.95
CA LEU A 250 -3.18 0.95 8.62
C LEU A 250 -2.96 -0.44 8.01
N GLY A 251 -1.78 -1.04 8.19
CA GLY A 251 -1.51 -2.40 7.73
C GLY A 251 -2.42 -3.43 8.42
N HIS A 252 -2.50 -3.40 9.74
CA HIS A 252 -3.42 -4.27 10.48
C HIS A 252 -4.88 -4.01 10.12
N ALA A 253 -5.28 -2.74 9.99
CA ALA A 253 -6.65 -2.37 9.64
C ALA A 253 -7.05 -2.85 8.24
N THR A 254 -6.11 -2.85 7.28
CA THR A 254 -6.36 -3.35 5.91
C THR A 254 -6.67 -4.86 5.91
N TRP A 255 -6.06 -5.64 6.82
CA TRP A 255 -6.44 -7.04 7.01
C TRP A 255 -7.90 -7.17 7.43
N HIS A 256 -8.33 -6.38 8.43
CA HIS A 256 -9.72 -6.40 8.90
C HIS A 256 -10.71 -5.89 7.85
N LEU A 257 -10.33 -4.89 7.05
CA LEU A 257 -11.11 -4.46 5.89
C LEU A 257 -11.29 -5.61 4.90
N TYR A 258 -10.21 -6.30 4.55
CA TYR A 258 -10.26 -7.48 3.68
C TYR A 258 -11.28 -8.52 4.18
N ARG A 259 -11.24 -8.84 5.48
CA ARG A 259 -12.15 -9.84 6.09
C ARG A 259 -13.62 -9.43 6.06
N ARG A 260 -13.92 -8.13 5.98
CA ARG A 260 -15.29 -7.63 5.81
C ARG A 260 -15.72 -7.65 4.34
N VAL A 261 -14.81 -7.33 3.43
CA VAL A 261 -15.07 -7.20 2.00
C VAL A 261 -15.19 -8.55 1.30
N VAL A 262 -14.35 -9.53 1.63
CA VAL A 262 -14.30 -10.82 0.93
C VAL A 262 -14.97 -11.90 1.78
N GLU A 263 -15.93 -12.64 1.20
CA GLU A 263 -16.61 -13.75 1.90
C GLU A 263 -15.61 -14.82 2.34
N PRO A 264 -15.70 -15.35 3.57
CA PRO A 264 -14.90 -16.49 3.99
C PRO A 264 -15.13 -17.66 3.03
N GLU A 265 -14.07 -18.41 2.74
CA GLU A 265 -14.23 -19.64 1.98
C GLU A 265 -15.22 -20.55 2.73
N ARG A 266 -16.36 -20.86 2.11
CA ARG A 266 -17.25 -21.90 2.67
C ARG A 266 -16.40 -23.15 2.72
N ALA A 267 -16.08 -23.62 3.93
CA ALA A 267 -15.63 -24.99 4.10
C ALA A 267 -16.66 -25.85 3.37
N GLN A 268 -16.26 -26.47 2.25
CA GLN A 268 -17.11 -27.42 1.57
C GLN A 268 -17.56 -28.40 2.65
N GLN A 269 -18.85 -28.36 3.00
CA GLN A 269 -19.46 -29.42 3.76
C GLN A 269 -19.19 -30.66 2.93
N ILE A 270 -18.20 -31.45 3.33
CA ILE A 270 -18.02 -32.80 2.86
C ILE A 270 -19.34 -33.46 3.22
N ARG A 271 -20.26 -33.52 2.24
CA ARG A 271 -21.41 -34.41 2.30
C ARG A 271 -20.77 -35.79 2.44
N ARG A 272 -20.69 -36.29 3.68
CA ARG A 272 -20.41 -37.69 3.91
C ARG A 272 -21.50 -38.44 3.13
N PRO A 273 -21.16 -39.28 2.14
CA PRO A 273 -22.14 -40.22 1.64
C PRO A 273 -22.59 -41.05 2.85
N MET A 274 -23.90 -41.07 3.09
CA MET A 274 -24.52 -41.99 4.05
C MET A 274 -24.32 -43.43 3.60
#